data_AF-A0A1C3IIN0-F1
#
_entry.id   AF-A0A1C3IIN0-F1
#
_cell.length_a   1.000
_cell.length_b   1.000
_cell.length_c   1.000
_cell.angle_alpha   90.00
_cell.angle_beta   90.00
_cell.angle_gamma   90.00
#
_symmetry.space_group_name_H-M   'P 1'
#
loop_
_entity.id
_entity.type
_entity.pdbx_description
1 polymer ?
#
loop_
_entity_poly.entity_id
_entity_poly.type
_entity_poly.pdbx_seq_one_letter_code
_entity_poly.pdbx_strand_id
1 'polypeptide(L)'
;MSKLTLMMAAQEYISRLRGKKSPKGEWICNTYFIIDKHKERERCCTKYENQIEFSPRVMWQHCKSIEHIANSYQVDRDELEKEVKSMFEIGRKRRKGNCSI
;
A
#
# COMPACT_ATOMS: atom_id res chain seq x y z
N MET A 1 -13.47 -10.58 10.61
CA MET A 1 -12.56 -9.50 10.15
C MET A 1 -13.32 -8.18 10.22
N SER A 2 -12.77 -7.12 10.82
CA SER A 2 -13.56 -5.91 11.15
C SER A 2 -13.66 -4.96 9.95
N LYS A 3 -14.84 -4.36 9.74
CA LYS A 3 -15.05 -3.34 8.69
C LYS A 3 -14.08 -2.16 8.83
N LEU A 4 -13.75 -1.78 10.06
CA LEU A 4 -12.79 -0.71 10.35
C LEU A 4 -11.38 -1.06 9.85
N THR A 5 -10.92 -2.29 10.08
CA THR A 5 -9.59 -2.76 9.63
C THR A 5 -9.47 -2.72 8.11
N LEU A 6 -10.51 -3.19 7.40
CA LEU A 6 -10.55 -3.15 5.93
C LEU A 6 -10.49 -1.71 5.39
N MET A 7 -11.26 -0.79 6.00
CA MET A 7 -11.24 0.63 5.63
C MET A 7 -9.87 1.27 5.89
N MET A 8 -9.21 0.95 7.00
CA MET A 8 -7.87 1.45 7.31
C MET A 8 -6.83 0.94 6.32
N ALA A 9 -6.88 -0.35 5.95
CA ALA A 9 -6.02 -0.95 4.94
C ALA A 9 -6.20 -0.27 3.57
N ALA A 10 -7.46 -0.05 3.15
CA ALA A 10 -7.77 0.65 1.90
C ALA A 10 -7.22 2.07 1.88
N GLN A 11 -7.38 2.80 2.99
CA GLN A 11 -6.88 4.16 3.14
C GLN A 11 -5.34 4.22 3.14
N GLU A 12 -4.67 3.25 3.76
CA GLU A 12 -3.21 3.12 3.75
C GLU A 12 -2.70 2.88 2.32
N TYR A 13 -3.29 1.92 1.61
CA TYR A 13 -2.96 1.64 0.20
C TYR A 13 -3.11 2.88 -0.68
N ILE A 14 -4.26 3.57 -0.60
CA ILE A 14 -4.51 4.81 -1.36
C ILE A 14 -3.51 5.91 -0.99
N SER A 15 -3.17 6.03 0.29
CA SER A 15 -2.20 7.04 0.76
C SER A 15 -0.80 6.78 0.20
N ARG A 16 -0.38 5.52 0.17
CA ARG A 16 0.91 5.11 -0.43
C ARG A 16 0.91 5.29 -1.95
N LEU A 17 -0.17 4.91 -2.63
CA LEU A 17 -0.31 5.10 -4.07
C LEU A 17 -0.17 6.58 -4.47
N ARG A 18 -0.77 7.48 -3.68
CA ARG A 18 -0.71 8.93 -3.88
C ARG A 18 0.57 9.60 -3.36
N GLY A 19 1.51 8.85 -2.82
CA GLY A 19 2.76 9.38 -2.25
C GLY A 19 2.59 10.20 -0.97
N LYS A 20 1.44 10.09 -0.29
CA LYS A 20 1.18 10.78 0.99
C LYS A 20 1.75 10.03 2.20
N LYS A 21 1.98 8.73 2.05
CA LYS A 21 2.66 7.88 3.04
C LYS A 21 3.70 7.03 2.34
N SER A 22 4.81 6.82 3.04
CA SER A 22 5.92 5.97 2.63
C SER A 22 5.92 4.69 3.45
N PRO A 23 6.26 3.53 2.85
CA PRO A 23 6.68 2.35 3.61
C PRO A 23 7.71 2.70 4.69
N LYS A 24 7.69 2.01 5.82
CA LYS A 24 8.69 2.18 6.89
C LYS A 24 9.99 1.48 6.50
N GLY A 25 11.07 2.23 6.54
CA GLY A 25 12.40 1.78 6.14
C GLY A 25 13.27 2.96 5.78
N GLU A 26 14.45 2.67 5.23
CA GLU A 26 15.49 3.64 4.93
C GLU A 26 15.97 3.49 3.49
N TRP A 27 16.26 4.63 2.86
CA TRP A 27 16.92 4.66 1.56
C TRP A 27 18.43 4.78 1.77
N ILE A 28 19.19 3.81 1.24
CA ILE A 28 20.65 3.84 1.24
C ILE A 28 21.14 4.40 -0.08
N CYS A 29 21.90 5.49 -0.02
CA CYS A 29 22.46 6.19 -1.18
C CYS A 29 21.42 6.51 -2.27
N ASN A 30 20.16 6.80 -1.88
CA ASN A 30 19.02 7.00 -2.79
C ASN A 30 18.79 5.89 -3.83
N THR A 31 19.38 4.71 -3.59
CA THR A 31 19.42 3.62 -4.55
C THR A 31 18.61 2.45 -4.00
N TYR A 32 18.97 1.94 -2.82
CA TYR A 32 18.35 0.76 -2.21
C TYR A 32 17.36 1.15 -1.13
N PHE A 33 16.21 0.50 -1.09
CA PHE A 33 15.28 0.63 0.03
C PHE A 33 15.38 -0.58 0.96
N ILE A 34 15.78 -0.33 2.20
CA ILE A 34 15.85 -1.33 3.26
C ILE A 34 14.60 -1.17 4.14
N ILE A 35 13.75 -2.19 4.16
CA ILE A 35 12.52 -2.20 4.98
C ILE A 35 12.82 -2.31 6.47
N ASP A 36 12.01 -1.66 7.29
CA ASP A 36 12.03 -1.85 8.74
C ASP A 36 11.49 -3.24 9.10
N LYS A 37 12.35 -4.07 9.72
CA LYS A 37 12.06 -5.47 10.06
C LYS A 37 10.93 -5.65 11.08
N HIS A 38 10.63 -4.64 11.88
CA HIS A 38 9.64 -4.71 12.96
C HIS A 38 8.33 -4.01 12.63
N LYS A 39 8.35 -3.07 11.67
CA LYS A 39 7.19 -2.21 11.37
C LYS A 39 6.56 -2.44 10.01
N GLU A 40 7.29 -3.02 9.06
CA GLU A 40 6.85 -3.16 7.66
C GLU A 40 7.06 -4.57 7.12
N ARG A 41 8.06 -5.30 7.61
CA ARG A 41 8.42 -6.58 7.03
C ARG A 41 7.34 -7.64 7.26
N GLU A 42 6.80 -8.13 6.15
CA GLU A 42 5.85 -9.23 6.10
C GLU A 42 6.47 -10.47 5.44
N ARG A 43 5.79 -11.63 5.56
CA ARG A 43 6.22 -12.88 4.92
C ARG A 43 6.36 -12.76 3.40
N CYS A 44 5.55 -11.93 2.75
CA CYS A 44 5.63 -11.72 1.30
C CYS A 44 6.92 -10.99 0.88
N CYS A 45 7.57 -10.24 1.79
CA CYS A 45 8.80 -9.49 1.49
C CYS A 45 9.98 -10.40 1.17
N THR A 46 10.07 -11.60 1.74
CA THR A 46 11.20 -12.51 1.54
C THR A 46 11.45 -12.85 0.07
N LYS A 47 10.41 -12.86 -0.76
CA LYS A 47 10.54 -13.09 -2.22
C LYS A 47 11.32 -11.98 -2.94
N TYR A 48 11.34 -10.78 -2.36
CA TYR A 48 11.92 -9.58 -2.94
C TYR A 48 13.26 -9.21 -2.33
N GLU A 49 13.61 -9.72 -1.15
CA GLU A 49 14.89 -9.44 -0.48
C GLU A 49 16.08 -9.78 -1.39
N ASN A 50 16.04 -10.94 -2.07
CA ASN A 50 17.09 -11.37 -3.00
C ASN A 50 17.12 -10.60 -4.33
N GLN A 51 16.08 -9.80 -4.62
CA GLN A 51 15.98 -9.03 -5.86
C GLN A 51 16.50 -7.59 -5.70
N ILE A 52 16.77 -7.14 -4.47
CA ILE A 52 17.19 -5.77 -4.17
C ILE A 52 18.49 -5.41 -4.89
N GLU A 53 19.41 -6.35 -5.05
CA GLU A 53 20.69 -6.13 -5.75
C GLU A 53 20.49 -5.79 -7.24
N PHE A 54 19.51 -6.42 -7.88
CA PHE A 54 19.23 -6.23 -9.32
C PHE A 54 18.17 -5.14 -9.59
N SER A 55 17.28 -4.92 -8.63
CA SER A 55 16.21 -3.93 -8.71
C SER A 55 16.08 -3.23 -7.35
N PRO A 56 16.88 -2.18 -7.11
CA PRO A 56 16.98 -1.52 -5.80
C PRO A 56 15.67 -0.94 -5.25
N ARG A 57 14.70 -0.70 -6.13
CA ARG A 57 13.37 -0.16 -5.81
C ARG A 57 12.29 -1.24 -5.69
N VAL A 58 12.59 -2.50 -5.95
CA VAL A 58 11.60 -3.59 -5.97
C VAL A 58 10.92 -3.74 -4.62
N MET A 59 11.69 -3.64 -3.53
CA MET A 59 11.15 -3.75 -2.17
C MET A 59 10.22 -2.58 -1.85
N TRP A 60 10.61 -1.36 -2.22
CA TRP A 60 9.77 -0.17 -2.07
C TRP A 60 8.44 -0.31 -2.81
N GLN A 61 8.48 -0.78 -4.07
CA GLN A 61 7.28 -1.01 -4.87
C GLN A 61 6.41 -2.11 -4.28
N HIS A 62 7.02 -3.20 -3.81
CA HIS A 62 6.33 -4.30 -3.15
C HIS A 62 5.60 -3.83 -1.89
N CYS A 63 6.22 -3.04 -1.01
CA CYS A 63 5.56 -2.52 0.19
C CYS A 63 4.36 -1.61 -0.13
N LYS A 64 4.30 -1.05 -1.34
CA LYS A 64 3.15 -0.26 -1.82
C LYS A 64 2.07 -1.12 -2.50
N SER A 65 2.34 -2.39 -2.75
CA SER A 65 1.40 -3.30 -3.42
C SER A 65 0.20 -3.61 -2.53
N ILE A 66 -0.93 -3.92 -3.16
CA ILE A 66 -2.14 -4.29 -2.44
C ILE A 66 -1.97 -5.60 -1.65
N GLU A 67 -1.15 -6.53 -2.17
CA GLU A 67 -0.82 -7.79 -1.50
C GLU A 67 -0.10 -7.55 -0.17
N HIS A 68 0.89 -6.65 -0.17
CA HIS A 68 1.63 -6.33 1.05
C HIS A 68 0.73 -5.68 2.11
N ILE A 69 -0.07 -4.69 1.71
CA ILE A 69 -1.02 -4.04 2.63
C ILE A 69 -2.07 -5.02 3.15
N ALA A 70 -2.54 -5.94 2.32
CA ALA A 70 -3.47 -6.98 2.74
C ALA A 70 -2.87 -7.84 3.86
N ASN A 71 -1.62 -8.28 3.68
CA ASN A 71 -0.90 -9.07 4.69
C ASN A 71 -0.68 -8.29 5.99
N SER A 72 -0.19 -7.04 5.94
CA SER A 72 0.07 -6.24 7.15
C SER A 72 -1.17 -5.96 7.98
N TYR A 73 -2.33 -5.79 7.34
CA TYR A 73 -3.60 -5.57 8.04
C TYR A 73 -4.37 -6.87 8.30
N GLN A 74 -3.85 -8.04 7.88
CA GLN A 74 -4.48 -9.35 7.98
C GLN A 74 -5.90 -9.36 7.38
N VAL A 75 -6.03 -8.77 6.19
CA VAL A 75 -7.28 -8.68 5.44
C VAL A 75 -7.24 -9.51 4.17
N ASP A 76 -8.41 -9.94 3.69
CA ASP A 76 -8.50 -10.56 2.37
C ASP A 76 -8.17 -9.54 1.27
N ARG A 77 -7.38 -9.99 0.29
CA ARG A 77 -6.91 -9.14 -0.80
C ARG A 77 -8.07 -8.70 -1.71
N ASP A 78 -9.00 -9.61 -2.02
CA ASP A 78 -10.08 -9.33 -2.95
C ASP A 78 -11.13 -8.41 -2.32
N GLU A 79 -11.38 -8.55 -1.02
CA GLU A 79 -12.16 -7.60 -0.23
C GLU A 79 -11.50 -6.21 -0.21
N LEU A 80 -10.18 -6.15 0.00
CA LEU A 80 -9.44 -4.89 -0.03
C LEU A 80 -9.52 -4.20 -1.39
N GLU A 81 -9.40 -4.95 -2.50
CA GLU A 81 -9.56 -4.43 -3.86
C GLU A 81 -10.95 -3.84 -4.09
N LYS A 82 -12.01 -4.51 -3.62
CA LYS A 82 -13.39 -4.01 -3.72
C LYS A 82 -13.58 -2.72 -2.93
N GLU A 83 -13.07 -2.66 -1.70
CA GLU A 83 -13.19 -1.48 -0.84
C GLU A 83 -12.43 -0.28 -1.43
N VAL A 84 -11.22 -0.49 -1.95
CA VAL A 84 -10.45 0.54 -2.64
C VAL A 84 -11.21 1.10 -3.84
N LYS A 85 -11.82 0.23 -4.67
CA LYS A 85 -12.66 0.67 -5.81
C LYS A 85 -13.85 1.51 -5.36
N SER A 86 -14.57 1.05 -4.33
CA SER A 86 -15.69 1.78 -3.72
C SER A 86 -15.29 3.19 -3.27
N MET A 87 -14.14 3.33 -2.59
CA MET A 87 -13.62 4.63 -2.16
C MET A 87 -13.30 5.57 -3.34
N PHE A 88 -12.75 5.05 -4.44
CA PHE A 88 -12.50 5.84 -5.65
C PHE A 88 -13.79 6.30 -6.33
N GLU A 89 -14.81 5.45 -6.39
CA GLU A 89 -16.12 5.79 -6.95
C GLU A 89 -16.82 6.88 -6.14
N ILE A 90 -16.79 6.79 -4.81
CA ILE A 90 -17.30 7.83 -3.91
C ILE A 90 -16.59 9.16 -4.18
N GLY A 91 -15.25 9.14 -4.30
CA GLY A 91 -14.46 10.32 -4.64
C GLY A 91 -14.83 10.94 -6.00
N ARG A 92 -15.11 10.10 -7.01
CA ARG A 92 -15.54 10.54 -8.34
C ARG A 92 -16.94 11.16 -8.31
N LYS A 93 -17.89 10.56 -7.59
CA LYS A 93 -19.26 11.10 -7.42
C LYS A 93 -19.24 12.47 -6.74
N ARG A 94 -18.42 12.66 -5.69
CA ARG A 94 -18.25 13.95 -5.01
C ARG A 94 -17.70 15.05 -5.92
N ARG A 95 -16.78 14.74 -6.84
CA ARG A 95 -16.26 15.73 -7.81
C ARG A 95 -17.30 16.14 -8.85
N LYS A 96 -18.17 15.21 -9.29
CA LYS A 96 -19.24 15.51 -10.24
C LYS A 96 -20.39 16.32 -9.63
N GLY A 97 -20.71 16.10 -8.36
CA GLY A 97 -21.75 16.86 -7.65
C GLY A 97 -21.37 18.32 -7.34
N ASN A 98 -20.09 18.67 -7.42
CA ASN A 98 -19.58 20.03 -7.20
C ASN A 98 -19.42 20.86 -8.49
N CYS A 99 -19.88 20.35 -9.64
CA CYS A 99 -19.79 21.03 -10.94
C CYS A 99 -21.14 21.60 -11.41
N SER A 100 -22.01 21.97 -10.45
CA SER A 100 -23.25 22.71 -10.71
C SER A 100 -23.12 24.12 -10.15
N ILE A 101 -22.51 25.02 -10.93
CA ILE A 101 -22.64 26.48 -10.82
C ILE A 101 -22.99 26.99 -12.21
#